data_AF-A0A6N4E596-F1
#
_entry.id   AF-A0A6N4E596-F1
#
_cell.length_a   1.000
_cell.length_b   1.000
_cell.length_c   1.000
_cell.angle_alpha   90.00
_cell.angle_beta   90.00
_cell.angle_gamma   90.00
#
_symmetry.space_group_name_H-M   'P 1'
#
loop_
_entity.id
_entity.type
_entity.pdbx_description
1 polymer ?
#
loop_
_entity_poly.entity_id
_entity_poly.type
_entity_poly.pdbx_seq_one_letter_code
_entity_poly.pdbx_strand_id
1 'polypeptide(L)'
;MTETAVIEPGHARAFLQFGRWVPHGALNRFEPSCNLEVRDLSEFIQRVETDRFRVLEITQGWDMVVQGAGSHARAGWWGRRETDREINRYRRFRLHSPRQSAVMRLTCHAGDRDWREARPPAWREVLECVGDKIRFTVSAGERPA
;
A
#
# COMPACT_ATOMS: atom_id res chain seq x y z
N MET A 1 -0.22 8.27 -23.29
CA MET A 1 -0.03 6.80 -23.17
C MET A 1 -0.52 6.40 -21.80
N THR A 2 -1.41 5.40 -21.69
CA THR A 2 -1.89 4.92 -20.38
C THR A 2 -0.77 4.09 -19.77
N GLU A 3 -0.30 4.50 -18.59
CA GLU A 3 0.74 3.79 -17.87
C GLU A 3 0.12 2.58 -17.16
N THR A 4 0.68 1.40 -17.41
CA THR A 4 0.15 0.11 -16.95
C THR A 4 1.10 -0.51 -15.93
N ALA A 5 0.56 -0.99 -14.82
CA ALA A 5 1.32 -1.78 -13.86
C ALA A 5 1.50 -3.19 -14.39
N VAL A 6 2.71 -3.73 -14.22
CA VAL A 6 3.03 -5.13 -14.51
C VAL A 6 3.13 -5.87 -13.18
N ILE A 7 2.39 -6.97 -13.06
CA ILE A 7 2.51 -7.91 -11.95
C ILE A 7 3.14 -9.18 -12.51
N GLU A 8 4.35 -9.47 -12.06
CA GLU A 8 5.10 -10.64 -12.49
C GLU A 8 4.44 -11.96 -12.06
N PRO A 9 4.72 -13.08 -12.76
CA PRO A 9 4.31 -14.40 -12.32
C PRO A 9 4.64 -14.67 -10.85
N GLY A 10 3.74 -15.37 -10.15
CA GLY A 10 3.88 -15.68 -8.73
C GLY A 10 3.69 -14.48 -7.78
N HIS A 11 3.33 -13.30 -8.30
CA HIS A 11 3.00 -12.12 -7.51
C HIS A 11 1.52 -11.73 -7.71
N ALA A 12 0.98 -11.02 -6.72
CA ALA A 12 -0.41 -10.52 -6.73
C ALA A 12 -0.49 -9.01 -6.49
N ARG A 13 0.64 -8.28 -6.54
CA ARG A 13 0.71 -6.88 -6.13
C ARG A 13 1.45 -6.00 -7.13
N ALA A 14 0.90 -4.83 -7.37
CA ALA A 14 1.58 -3.68 -7.97
C ALA A 14 1.72 -2.57 -6.92
N PHE A 15 2.73 -1.71 -7.05
CA PHE A 15 3.01 -0.67 -6.06
C PHE A 15 2.96 0.72 -6.70
N LEU A 16 2.47 1.67 -5.92
CA LEU A 16 2.29 3.08 -6.27
C LEU A 16 3.01 3.95 -5.25
N GLN A 17 3.78 4.91 -5.72
CA GLN A 17 4.39 5.95 -4.89
C GLN A 17 4.53 7.22 -5.74
N PHE A 18 4.13 8.37 -5.19
CA PHE A 18 4.13 9.67 -5.88
C PHE A 18 3.45 9.66 -7.27
N GLY A 19 2.33 8.95 -7.40
CA GLY A 19 1.52 8.89 -8.61
C GLY A 19 2.06 8.01 -9.73
N ARG A 20 3.06 7.16 -9.44
CA ARG A 20 3.73 6.31 -10.43
C ARG A 20 3.74 4.86 -10.01
N TRP A 21 3.70 3.95 -10.99
CA TRP A 21 3.96 2.54 -10.73
C TRP A 21 5.45 2.36 -10.40
N VAL A 22 5.73 1.68 -9.29
CA VAL A 22 7.10 1.43 -8.84
C VAL A 22 7.32 -0.06 -8.58
N PRO A 23 8.50 -0.61 -8.91
CA PRO A 23 8.87 -1.96 -8.47
C PRO A 23 8.93 -2.05 -6.95
N HIS A 24 8.62 -3.22 -6.38
CA HIS A 24 8.66 -3.44 -4.93
C HIS A 24 10.01 -3.01 -4.30
N GLY A 25 11.13 -3.39 -4.92
CA GLY A 25 12.48 -3.06 -4.42
C GLY A 25 12.89 -1.59 -4.56
N ALA A 26 12.09 -0.77 -5.26
CA ALA A 26 12.33 0.65 -5.44
C ALA A 26 11.46 1.52 -4.51
N LEU A 27 10.61 0.91 -3.68
CA LEU A 27 9.80 1.64 -2.71
C LEU A 27 10.67 2.25 -1.63
N ASN A 28 10.50 3.55 -1.40
CA ASN A 28 10.97 4.16 -0.18
C ASN A 28 9.99 3.85 0.96
N ARG A 29 10.34 2.91 1.84
CA ARG A 29 9.53 2.49 3.00
C ARG A 29 9.25 3.60 4.01
N PHE A 30 10.01 4.69 3.98
CA PHE A 30 9.82 5.83 4.88
C PHE A 30 8.89 6.90 4.30
N GLU A 31 8.41 6.70 3.08
CA GLU A 31 7.49 7.61 2.40
C GLU A 31 6.13 6.92 2.18
N PRO A 32 5.04 7.68 2.06
CA PRO A 32 3.75 7.14 1.71
C PRO A 32 3.82 6.29 0.43
N SER A 33 3.11 5.18 0.43
CA SER A 33 2.99 4.30 -0.73
C SER A 33 1.68 3.53 -0.69
N CYS A 34 1.25 2.98 -1.82
CA CYS A 34 0.11 2.06 -1.86
C CYS A 34 0.49 0.78 -2.61
N ASN A 35 -0.05 -0.35 -2.17
CA ASN A 35 -0.06 -1.58 -2.95
C ASN A 35 -1.48 -1.87 -3.46
N LEU A 36 -1.58 -2.17 -4.75
CA LEU A 36 -2.80 -2.65 -5.38
C LEU A 36 -2.71 -4.17 -5.52
N GLU A 37 -3.72 -4.86 -5.02
CA GLU A 37 -3.74 -6.32 -4.96
C GLU A 37 -4.81 -6.88 -5.91
N VAL A 38 -4.40 -7.89 -6.69
CA VAL A 38 -5.30 -8.74 -7.47
C VAL A 38 -5.66 -9.99 -6.66
N ARG A 39 -6.79 -10.60 -6.98
CA ARG A 39 -7.35 -11.73 -6.24
C ARG A 39 -6.49 -12.99 -6.34
N ASP A 40 -6.02 -13.29 -7.55
CA ASP A 40 -5.43 -14.58 -7.86
C ASP A 40 -3.96 -14.43 -8.28
N LEU A 41 -3.14 -15.38 -7.82
CA LEU A 41 -1.80 -15.57 -8.36
C LEU A 41 -1.92 -16.16 -9.77
N SER A 42 -0.99 -15.76 -10.64
CA SER A 42 -0.91 -16.25 -12.01
C SER A 42 0.51 -16.70 -12.32
N GLU A 43 0.63 -17.71 -13.18
CA GLU A 43 1.89 -18.11 -13.80
C GLU A 43 2.27 -17.21 -14.99
N PHE A 44 1.36 -16.33 -15.39
CA PHE A 44 1.55 -15.36 -16.47
C PHE A 44 1.58 -13.93 -15.93
N ILE A 45 2.23 -13.05 -16.68
CA ILE A 45 2.23 -11.61 -16.41
C ILE A 45 0.79 -11.10 -16.39
N GLN A 46 0.43 -10.41 -15.31
CA GLN A 46 -0.83 -9.69 -15.20
C GLN A 46 -0.59 -8.20 -15.40
N ARG A 47 -1.61 -7.49 -15.91
CA ARG A 47 -1.56 -6.06 -16.18
C ARG A 47 -2.69 -5.36 -15.48
N VAL A 48 -2.37 -4.24 -14.84
CA VAL A 48 -3.37 -3.34 -14.25
C VAL A 48 -3.28 -1.99 -14.94
N GLU A 49 -4.38 -1.58 -15.54
CA GLU A 49 -4.53 -0.29 -16.19
C GLU A 49 -5.07 0.78 -15.24
N THR A 50 -4.92 2.04 -15.63
CA THR A 50 -5.60 3.16 -14.98
C THR A 50 -7.11 3.02 -15.12
N ASP A 51 -7.86 3.16 -14.02
CA ASP A 51 -9.32 2.98 -14.05
C ASP A 51 -10.06 3.68 -12.90
N ARG A 52 -11.40 3.64 -12.98
CA ARG A 52 -12.31 4.07 -11.92
C ARG A 52 -12.67 2.88 -11.04
N PHE A 53 -12.38 3.01 -9.75
CA PHE A 53 -12.66 1.99 -8.77
C PHE A 53 -13.71 2.48 -7.78
N ARG A 54 -14.79 1.71 -7.65
CA ARG A 54 -15.75 1.90 -6.59
C ARG A 54 -15.14 1.43 -5.28
N VAL A 55 -15.13 2.32 -4.28
CA VAL A 55 -14.77 1.95 -2.92
C VAL A 55 -15.97 1.25 -2.29
N LEU A 56 -15.77 0.02 -1.86
CA LEU A 56 -16.79 -0.80 -1.22
C LEU A 56 -16.68 -0.80 0.31
N GLU A 57 -15.48 -0.54 0.83
CA GLU A 57 -15.18 -0.54 2.26
C GLU A 57 -13.84 0.17 2.50
N ILE A 58 -13.72 0.86 3.65
CA ILE A 58 -12.47 1.47 4.12
C ILE A 58 -12.18 0.96 5.53
N THR A 59 -11.00 0.38 5.74
CA THR A 59 -10.51 -0.05 7.06
C THR A 59 -9.16 0.58 7.37
N GLN A 60 -8.83 0.69 8.65
CA GLN A 60 -7.53 1.16 9.13
C GLN A 60 -6.85 0.04 9.90
N GLY A 61 -5.52 0.01 9.85
CA GLY A 61 -4.74 -0.97 10.60
C GLY A 61 -3.28 -0.59 10.70
N TRP A 62 -2.47 -1.54 11.14
CA TRP A 62 -1.04 -1.37 11.29
C TRP A 62 -0.32 -2.71 11.19
N ASP A 63 0.92 -2.66 10.71
CA ASP A 63 1.83 -3.80 10.64
C ASP A 63 3.07 -3.49 11.49
N MET A 64 3.59 -4.48 12.22
CA MET A 64 4.92 -4.37 12.81
C MET A 64 5.98 -4.47 11.71
N VAL A 65 6.92 -3.55 11.70
CA VAL A 65 8.10 -3.68 10.84
C VAL A 65 9.02 -4.72 11.49
N VAL A 66 9.06 -5.93 10.92
CA VAL A 66 10.05 -6.93 11.32
C VAL A 66 11.37 -6.56 10.67
N GLN A 67 12.31 -6.02 11.45
CA GLN A 67 13.70 -5.93 10.99
C GLN A 67 14.25 -7.36 10.90
N GLY A 68 14.43 -7.86 9.68
CA GLY A 68 14.86 -9.24 9.43
C GLY A 68 16.18 -9.59 10.14
N ALA A 69 16.30 -10.86 10.53
CA ALA A 69 17.51 -11.46 11.08
C ALA A 69 18.66 -11.33 10.08
N GLY A 70 19.48 -10.29 10.25
CA GLY A 70 20.54 -9.92 9.31
C GLY A 70 21.20 -8.58 9.62
N SER A 71 20.53 -7.68 10.36
CA SER A 71 21.22 -6.59 11.05
C SER A 71 21.94 -7.14 12.27
N HIS A 72 23.27 -7.02 12.29
CA HIS A 72 24.17 -7.52 13.34
C HIS A 72 23.63 -7.28 14.76
N ALA A 73 22.99 -8.31 15.34
CA ALA A 73 22.78 -8.46 16.77
C ALA A 73 24.12 -8.83 17.42
N ARG A 74 25.04 -7.87 17.48
CA ARG A 74 26.23 -7.90 18.34
C ARG A 74 26.46 -6.53 18.96
N ALA A 75 25.52 -6.11 19.80
CA ALA A 75 25.79 -5.31 21.00
C ALA A 75 24.47 -5.14 21.78
N GLY A 76 24.49 -5.52 23.06
CA GLY A 76 23.49 -5.04 24.04
C GLY A 76 22.37 -6.02 24.39
N TRP A 77 22.70 -7.11 25.08
CA TRP A 77 21.76 -7.95 25.83
C TRP A 77 21.20 -7.26 27.10
N TRP A 78 21.19 -5.92 27.12
CA TRP A 78 20.75 -5.05 28.21
C TRP A 78 20.17 -3.77 27.59
N GLY A 79 18.84 -3.70 27.42
CA GLY A 79 18.16 -2.39 27.30
C GLY A 79 17.42 -2.04 26.00
N ARG A 80 16.83 -2.98 25.25
CA ARG A 80 15.74 -2.58 24.34
C ARG A 80 14.50 -2.26 25.16
N ARG A 81 14.38 -1.00 25.57
CA ARG A 81 13.11 -0.42 26.02
C ARG A 81 12.05 -0.69 24.96
N GLU A 82 10.80 -0.81 25.38
CA GLU A 82 9.59 -0.94 24.55
C GLU A 82 9.39 0.19 23.51
N THR A 83 10.35 1.10 23.38
CA THR A 83 10.29 2.36 22.64
C THR A 83 10.69 2.26 21.18
N ASP A 84 11.41 1.22 20.74
CA ASP A 84 12.03 1.22 19.40
C ASP A 84 11.28 0.34 18.38
N ARG A 85 9.95 0.31 18.45
CA ARG A 85 9.12 -0.45 17.51
C ARG A 85 8.66 0.48 16.38
N GLU A 86 9.30 0.35 15.22
CA GLU A 86 8.77 0.91 13.99
C GLU A 86 7.49 0.15 13.61
N ILE A 87 6.41 0.89 13.37
CA ILE A 87 5.18 0.34 12.81
C ILE A 87 4.82 1.08 11.53
N ASN A 88 4.07 0.40 10.69
CA ASN A 88 3.49 0.98 9.50
C ASN A 88 1.97 1.02 9.64
N ARG A 89 1.39 2.20 9.77
CA ARG A 89 -0.07 2.35 9.79
C ARG A 89 -0.61 2.49 8.37
N TYR A 90 -1.73 1.85 8.13
CA TYR A 90 -2.31 1.80 6.79
C TYR A 90 -3.82 2.10 6.76
N ARG A 91 -4.28 2.50 5.58
CA ARG A 91 -5.68 2.51 5.15
C ARG A 91 -5.85 1.50 4.03
N ARG A 92 -6.86 0.66 4.16
CA ARG A 92 -7.18 -0.41 3.23
C ARG A 92 -8.55 -0.15 2.62
N PHE A 93 -8.61 -0.20 1.30
CA PHE A 93 -9.80 0.02 0.50
C PHE A 93 -10.15 -1.28 -0.19
N ARG A 94 -11.38 -1.77 0.02
CA ARG A 94 -11.93 -2.84 -0.83
C ARG A 94 -12.45 -2.18 -2.10
N LEU A 95 -11.97 -2.65 -3.24
CA LEU A 95 -12.23 -2.01 -4.54
C LEU A 95 -13.05 -2.91 -5.45
N HIS A 96 -13.77 -2.27 -6.37
CA HIS A 96 -14.41 -2.94 -7.49
C HIS A 96 -14.30 -2.10 -8.76
N SER A 97 -13.90 -2.74 -9.86
CA SER A 97 -14.02 -2.20 -11.21
C SER A 97 -14.68 -3.24 -12.13
N PRO A 98 -15.67 -2.85 -12.96
CA PRO A 98 -16.20 -3.72 -14.01
C PRO A 98 -15.16 -4.09 -15.08
N ARG A 99 -14.20 -3.21 -15.37
CA ARG A 99 -13.15 -3.45 -16.38
C ARG A 99 -11.97 -4.26 -15.83
N GLN A 100 -11.77 -4.24 -14.52
CA GLN A 100 -10.65 -4.89 -13.84
C GLN A 100 -11.15 -5.66 -12.61
N SER A 101 -12.00 -6.65 -12.85
CA SER A 101 -12.66 -7.43 -11.78
C SER A 101 -11.71 -8.26 -10.92
N ALA A 102 -10.49 -8.52 -11.41
CA ALA A 102 -9.42 -9.18 -10.67
C ALA A 102 -8.82 -8.30 -9.57
N VAL A 103 -8.86 -6.97 -9.72
CA VAL A 103 -8.37 -6.02 -8.70
C VAL A 103 -9.36 -6.00 -7.54
N MET A 104 -8.87 -6.28 -6.34
CA MET A 104 -9.74 -6.44 -5.16
C MET A 104 -9.48 -5.42 -4.05
N ARG A 105 -8.25 -4.92 -3.93
CA ARG A 105 -7.85 -4.17 -2.74
C ARG A 105 -6.74 -3.18 -3.06
N LEU A 106 -6.78 -2.04 -2.39
CA LEU A 106 -5.67 -1.09 -2.31
C LEU A 106 -5.33 -0.91 -0.83
N THR A 107 -4.06 -1.10 -0.45
CA THR A 107 -3.59 -0.77 0.90
C THR A 107 -2.57 0.35 0.80
N CYS A 108 -2.86 1.49 1.40
CA CYS A 108 -1.98 2.65 1.46
C CYS A 108 -1.36 2.79 2.84
N HIS A 109 -0.07 3.02 2.86
CA HIS A 109 0.81 3.10 4.01
C HIS A 109 1.29 4.55 4.17
N ALA A 110 1.41 5.03 5.41
CA ALA A 110 1.98 6.37 5.69
C ALA A 110 3.52 6.40 5.66
N GLY A 111 4.14 5.23 5.50
CA GLY A 111 5.56 5.01 5.71
C GLY A 111 5.86 4.57 7.15
N ASP A 112 7.05 4.02 7.32
CA ASP A 112 7.49 3.51 8.62
C ASP A 112 7.84 4.67 9.56
N ARG A 113 7.30 4.60 10.78
CA ARG A 113 7.48 5.63 11.82
C ARG A 113 7.58 4.98 13.19
N ASP A 114 8.08 5.73 14.16
CA ASP A 114 7.91 5.40 15.57
C ASP A 114 6.41 5.21 15.89
N TRP A 115 6.08 4.22 16.72
CA TRP A 115 4.69 3.88 17.00
C TRP A 115 3.85 5.01 17.62
N ARG A 116 4.49 5.97 18.32
CA ARG A 116 3.81 7.13 18.92
C ARG A 116 3.48 8.18 17.87
N GLU A 117 4.27 8.26 16.83
CA GLU A 117 4.15 9.24 15.74
C GLU A 117 3.37 8.68 14.55
N ALA A 118 3.35 7.36 14.40
CA ALA A 118 2.71 6.67 13.30
C ALA A 118 1.21 6.98 13.27
N ARG A 119 0.73 7.50 12.13
CA ARG A 119 -0.68 7.76 11.85
C ARG A 119 -1.05 7.07 10.53
N PRO A 120 -2.30 6.59 10.35
CA PRO A 120 -2.75 6.15 9.04
C PRO A 120 -2.62 7.30 8.03
N PRO A 121 -2.32 7.01 6.75
CA PRO A 121 -2.11 8.06 5.76
C PRO A 121 -3.38 8.89 5.57
N ALA A 122 -3.29 10.21 5.62
CA ALA A 122 -4.36 11.13 5.32
C ALA A 122 -4.87 10.94 3.88
N TRP A 123 -6.09 11.41 3.60
CA TRP A 123 -6.68 11.24 2.27
C TRP A 123 -5.85 11.93 1.17
N ARG A 124 -5.24 13.09 1.48
CA ARG A 124 -4.31 13.76 0.57
C ARG A 124 -3.11 12.87 0.22
N GLU A 125 -2.50 12.22 1.21
CA GLU A 125 -1.35 11.32 0.99
C GLU A 125 -1.75 10.10 0.16
N VAL A 126 -2.97 9.58 0.36
CA VAL A 126 -3.53 8.51 -0.50
C VAL A 126 -3.62 9.00 -1.95
N LEU A 127 -4.18 10.19 -2.19
CA LEU A 127 -4.31 10.77 -3.53
C LEU A 127 -2.96 11.06 -4.18
N GLU A 128 -1.98 11.55 -3.43
CA GLU A 128 -0.61 11.78 -3.89
C GLU A 128 0.08 10.48 -4.29
N CYS A 129 -0.11 9.40 -3.52
CA CYS A 129 0.43 8.08 -3.84
C CYS A 129 -0.14 7.51 -5.13
N VAL A 130 -1.47 7.54 -5.29
CA VAL A 130 -2.12 6.89 -6.44
C VAL A 130 -2.13 7.75 -7.70
N GLY A 131 -2.02 9.08 -7.56
CA GLY A 131 -2.06 10.02 -8.67
C GLY A 131 -3.28 9.82 -9.56
N ASP A 132 -3.06 9.71 -10.87
CA ASP A 132 -4.10 9.51 -11.86
C ASP A 132 -4.45 8.02 -12.10
N LYS A 133 -3.69 7.08 -11.52
CA LYS A 133 -3.80 5.64 -11.77
C LYS A 133 -5.07 5.03 -11.19
N ILE A 134 -5.57 5.59 -10.10
CA ILE A 134 -6.78 5.14 -9.41
C ILE A 134 -7.71 6.33 -9.24
N ARG A 135 -8.89 6.23 -9.84
CA ARG A 135 -9.96 7.22 -9.65
C ARG A 135 -11.02 6.62 -8.74
N PHE A 136 -11.09 7.11 -7.51
CA PHE A 136 -12.08 6.63 -6.56
C PHE A 136 -13.49 7.13 -6.91
N THR A 137 -14.45 6.23 -6.89
CA THR A 137 -15.88 6.57 -6.80
C THR A 137 -16.39 6.11 -5.44
N VAL A 138 -16.85 7.06 -4.64
CA VAL A 138 -17.51 6.79 -3.36
C VAL A 138 -19.02 6.76 -3.59
N SER A 139 -19.71 5.83 -2.93
CA SER A 139 -21.18 5.88 -2.88
C SER A 139 -21.59 7.16 -2.12
N ALA A 140 -22.65 7.85 -2.54
CA ALA A 140 -23.10 9.08 -1.89
C ALA A 140 -23.37 8.81 -0.39
N GLY A 141 -22.53 9.38 0.49
CA GLY A 141 -22.60 9.19 1.95
C GLY A 141 -21.26 8.87 2.62
N GLU A 142 -20.26 8.40 1.87
CA GLU A 142 -18.98 7.93 2.43
C GLU A 142 -17.78 8.72 1.86
N ARG A 143 -17.79 10.06 1.98
CA ARG A 143 -16.53 10.79 1.80
C ARG A 143 -15.63 10.46 3.00
N PRO A 144 -14.46 9.82 2.81
CA PRO A 144 -13.53 9.63 3.91
C PRO A 144 -13.07 11.01 4.40
N ALA A 145 -13.19 11.22 5.70
CA ALA A 145 -12.65 12.39 6.41
C ALA A 145 -11.12 12.45 6.31
#